data_AF-A0AAV6H6E7-F1
#
_entry.id   AF-A0AAV6H6E7-F1
#
_cell.length_a   1.000
_cell.length_b   1.000
_cell.length_c   1.000
_cell.angle_alpha   90.00
_cell.angle_beta   90.00
_cell.angle_gamma   90.00
#
_symmetry.space_group_name_H-M   'P 1'
#
loop_
_entity.id
_entity.type
_entity.pdbx_description
1 polymer ?
#
loop_
_entity_poly.entity_id
_entity_poly.type
_entity_poly.pdbx_seq_one_letter_code
_entity_poly.pdbx_strand_id
1 'polypeptide(L)'
;MRISNGFLQIFGPLLSAAEKQWRYRARRHADENRRQEYLIKERIKWQKDKETGKKTGQKDRSSKAQRAQRKKWREAHERSKASQRLNSSPVSPDSTVSSPSGTSRQGELGRKVRRANKKKLTNDLAKLENKLKKAEQRVDKYKKRLKRLADANPSPRSKENKLVRNLSAENLRRTLLFHTVVADEVHNKYSQSKSQRDRQVISRIVTSKILKRYKLQKVAQEAFGFSRKRWRNLSRENVCRYERKRPRGVGVIIRSAVRSFFERDDVSRITTGKKQTVTRAKKKMQKRLLEDTMKNLHLKFLADHTQLCLSYSLFCSLRPYWVVRPTLADRETCMCKQHENLGFMAKKLHQLHVIDTSDIESLTERMACDTTRK
;
A
#
# COMPACT_ATOMS: atom_id res chain seq x y z
N MET A 1 82.03 31.02 -11.47
CA MET A 1 81.65 30.47 -10.14
C MET A 1 80.19 30.03 -10.19
N ARG A 2 79.90 28.74 -9.96
CA ARG A 2 78.83 28.26 -9.08
C ARG A 2 78.76 26.74 -9.11
N ILE A 3 78.75 26.19 -7.91
CA ILE A 3 78.87 24.79 -7.56
C ILE A 3 77.57 24.05 -7.93
N SER A 4 77.75 22.89 -8.56
CA SER A 4 76.77 21.83 -8.78
C SER A 4 76.45 21.08 -7.49
N ASN A 5 75.16 20.84 -7.22
CA ASN A 5 74.60 19.76 -6.38
C ASN A 5 73.09 19.73 -6.72
N GLY A 6 72.43 18.64 -7.14
CA GLY A 6 72.63 17.24 -6.79
C GLY A 6 71.48 16.81 -5.89
N PHE A 7 70.28 16.55 -6.43
CA PHE A 7 69.19 15.90 -5.69
C PHE A 7 68.30 15.06 -6.62
N LEU A 8 68.69 13.81 -6.81
CA LEU A 8 67.81 12.73 -7.28
C LEU A 8 68.03 11.55 -6.32
N GLN A 9 67.06 11.23 -5.46
CA GLN A 9 67.02 9.94 -4.80
C GLN A 9 65.59 9.39 -4.61
N ILE A 10 65.22 8.50 -5.54
CA ILE A 10 64.63 7.16 -5.36
C ILE A 10 63.32 7.07 -4.55
N PHE A 11 62.17 7.12 -5.23
CA PHE A 11 60.96 6.44 -4.78
C PHE A 11 61.00 4.96 -5.23
N GLY A 12 61.21 4.04 -4.28
CA GLY A 12 61.09 2.60 -4.53
C GLY A 12 59.64 2.14 -4.73
N PRO A 13 59.40 0.96 -5.33
CA PRO A 13 58.06 0.47 -5.64
C PRO A 13 57.20 0.27 -4.38
N LEU A 14 55.94 0.71 -4.43
CA LEU A 14 54.94 0.55 -3.37
C LEU A 14 54.63 -0.94 -3.17
N LEU A 15 55.29 -1.58 -2.21
CA LEU A 15 55.05 -2.98 -1.84
C LEU A 15 53.61 -3.19 -1.35
N SER A 16 53.01 -4.31 -1.77
CA SER A 16 51.69 -4.75 -1.28
C SER A 16 51.72 -5.03 0.22
N ALA A 17 50.59 -4.87 0.92
CA ALA A 17 50.48 -5.19 2.35
C ALA A 17 50.89 -6.64 2.65
N ALA A 18 50.59 -7.58 1.74
CA ALA A 18 51.00 -8.98 1.85
C ALA A 18 52.53 -9.15 1.75
N GLU A 19 53.20 -8.42 0.85
CA GLU A 19 54.65 -8.45 0.69
C GLU A 19 55.37 -7.79 1.87
N LYS A 20 54.85 -6.66 2.38
CA LYS A 20 55.36 -6.01 3.60
C LYS A 20 55.33 -6.98 4.78
N GLN A 21 54.24 -7.73 4.93
CA GLN A 21 54.08 -8.71 6.00
C GLN A 21 54.96 -9.94 5.80
N TRP A 22 55.16 -10.40 4.55
CA TRP A 22 56.10 -11.47 4.22
C TRP A 22 57.54 -11.08 4.54
N ARG A 23 57.99 -9.89 4.12
CA ARG A 23 59.34 -9.38 4.44
C ARG A 23 59.56 -9.20 5.94
N TYR A 24 58.55 -8.73 6.67
CA TYR A 24 58.60 -8.69 8.14
C TYR A 24 58.75 -10.09 8.76
N ARG A 25 58.00 -11.09 8.27
CA ARG A 25 58.15 -12.49 8.70
C ARG A 25 59.55 -13.00 8.40
N ALA A 26 60.06 -12.79 7.20
CA ALA A 26 61.40 -13.20 6.80
C ALA A 26 62.48 -12.60 7.71
N ARG A 27 62.44 -11.28 7.97
CA ARG A 27 63.38 -10.62 8.90
C ARG A 27 63.31 -11.17 10.32
N ARG A 28 62.10 -11.45 10.83
CA ARG A 28 61.93 -12.04 12.18
C ARG A 28 62.41 -13.49 12.25
N HIS A 29 62.29 -14.26 11.18
CA HIS A 29 62.73 -15.65 11.15
C HIS A 29 64.25 -15.79 10.92
N ALA A 30 64.89 -14.77 10.35
CA ALA A 30 66.34 -14.71 10.17
C ALA A 30 67.10 -14.36 11.47
N ASP A 31 66.47 -13.63 12.39
CA ASP A 31 67.03 -13.27 13.70
C ASP A 31 66.55 -14.29 14.76
N GLU A 32 67.48 -15.12 15.26
CA GLU A 32 67.15 -16.22 16.16
C GLU A 32 66.58 -15.72 17.50
N ASN A 33 67.08 -14.60 18.05
CA ASN A 33 66.60 -14.05 19.32
C ASN A 33 65.15 -13.55 19.18
N ARG A 34 64.86 -12.79 18.12
CA ARG A 34 63.50 -12.31 17.84
C ARG A 34 62.53 -13.45 17.52
N ARG A 35 63.02 -14.52 16.91
CA ARG A 35 62.23 -15.73 16.64
C ARG A 35 61.89 -16.45 17.96
N GLN A 36 62.84 -16.61 18.87
CA GLN A 36 62.61 -17.23 20.17
C GLN A 36 61.63 -16.44 21.03
N GLU A 37 61.78 -15.10 21.12
CA GLU A 37 60.82 -14.24 21.82
C GLU A 37 59.40 -14.36 21.27
N TYR A 38 59.27 -14.43 19.95
CA TYR A 38 57.97 -14.60 19.29
C TYR A 38 57.34 -15.95 19.63
N LEU A 39 58.12 -17.03 19.62
CA LEU A 39 57.65 -18.37 19.99
C LEU A 39 57.22 -18.44 21.47
N ILE A 40 57.95 -17.78 22.37
CA ILE A 40 57.58 -17.66 23.80
C ILE A 40 56.26 -16.90 23.94
N LYS A 41 56.11 -15.76 23.26
CA LYS A 41 54.86 -14.97 23.26
C LYS A 41 53.67 -15.75 22.70
N GLU A 42 53.88 -16.52 21.62
CA GLU A 42 52.86 -17.42 21.06
C GLU A 42 52.48 -18.54 22.03
N ARG A 43 53.44 -19.12 22.76
CA ARG A 43 53.20 -20.17 23.77
C ARG A 43 52.37 -19.64 24.95
N ILE A 44 52.73 -18.48 25.49
CA ILE A 44 51.98 -17.81 26.56
C ILE A 44 50.56 -17.47 26.10
N LYS A 45 50.42 -16.93 24.89
CA LYS A 45 49.11 -16.62 24.31
C LYS A 45 48.27 -17.89 24.12
N TRP A 46 48.87 -18.98 23.68
CA TRP A 46 48.18 -20.26 23.51
C TRP A 46 47.68 -20.81 24.84
N GLN A 47 48.47 -20.71 25.92
CA GLN A 47 48.05 -21.09 27.28
C GLN A 47 46.86 -20.24 27.74
N LYS A 48 46.94 -18.91 27.61
CA LYS A 48 45.82 -18.00 27.94
C LYS A 48 44.56 -18.29 27.13
N ASP A 49 44.68 -18.58 25.84
CA ASP A 49 43.54 -18.95 24.99
C ASP A 49 42.91 -20.29 25.40
N LYS A 50 43.71 -21.22 25.96
CA LYS A 50 43.24 -22.50 26.48
C LYS A 50 42.51 -22.33 27.83
N GLU A 51 43.06 -21.53 28.73
CA GLU A 51 42.47 -21.19 30.04
C GLU A 51 41.14 -20.42 29.87
N THR A 52 41.08 -19.48 28.91
CA THR A 52 39.87 -18.71 28.61
C THR A 52 38.83 -19.46 27.76
N GLY A 53 39.07 -20.73 27.41
CA GLY A 53 38.15 -21.57 26.63
C GLY A 53 38.04 -21.20 25.14
N LYS A 54 38.84 -20.22 24.65
CA LYS A 54 38.88 -19.83 23.22
C LYS A 54 39.51 -20.90 22.34
N LYS A 55 40.44 -21.70 22.88
CA LYS A 55 41.02 -22.88 22.22
C LYS A 55 40.63 -24.16 22.94
N THR A 56 39.72 -24.92 22.34
CA THR A 56 39.35 -26.27 22.76
C THR A 56 40.06 -27.33 21.92
N GLY A 57 40.51 -28.39 22.59
CA GLY A 57 41.04 -29.59 21.93
C GLY A 57 39.97 -30.23 21.04
N GLN A 58 40.38 -30.91 19.97
CA GLN A 58 39.41 -31.45 19.01
C GLN A 58 38.47 -32.48 19.64
N LYS A 59 38.94 -33.24 20.65
CA LYS A 59 38.14 -34.22 21.38
C LYS A 59 37.05 -33.54 22.23
N ASP A 60 37.33 -32.34 22.74
CA ASP A 60 36.45 -31.60 23.66
C ASP A 60 35.40 -30.73 22.93
N ARG A 61 35.44 -30.71 21.59
CA ARG A 61 34.45 -29.99 20.76
C ARG A 61 33.17 -30.81 20.61
N SER A 62 32.04 -30.13 20.54
CA SER A 62 30.75 -30.77 20.22
C SER A 62 30.81 -31.55 18.89
N SER A 63 30.04 -32.64 18.77
CA SER A 63 30.01 -33.50 17.57
C SER A 63 29.78 -32.71 16.27
N LYS A 64 28.96 -31.65 16.33
CA LYS A 64 28.69 -30.77 15.19
C LYS A 64 29.90 -29.91 14.81
N ALA A 65 30.62 -29.38 15.79
CA ALA A 65 31.84 -28.60 15.57
C ALA A 65 33.00 -29.47 15.07
N GLN A 66 33.14 -30.71 15.57
CA GLN A 66 34.11 -31.67 15.06
C GLN A 66 33.88 -32.01 13.58
N ARG A 67 32.62 -32.24 13.16
CA ARG A 67 32.28 -32.49 11.75
C ARG A 67 32.61 -31.30 10.86
N ALA A 68 32.32 -30.08 11.32
CA ALA A 68 32.64 -28.86 10.56
C ALA A 68 34.15 -28.69 10.38
N GLN A 69 34.94 -28.96 11.42
CA GLN A 69 36.41 -28.89 11.35
C GLN A 69 36.99 -29.94 10.39
N ARG A 70 36.53 -31.20 10.48
CA ARG A 70 36.95 -32.28 9.54
C ARG A 70 36.57 -31.95 8.09
N LYS A 71 35.42 -31.30 7.87
CA LYS A 71 35.02 -30.82 6.55
C LYS A 71 36.00 -29.77 6.01
N LYS A 72 36.36 -28.77 6.82
CA LYS A 72 37.36 -27.75 6.44
C LYS A 72 38.71 -28.39 6.11
N TRP A 73 39.16 -29.39 6.87
CA TRP A 73 40.41 -30.10 6.59
C TRP A 73 40.38 -30.85 5.26
N ARG A 74 39.28 -31.55 4.95
CA ARG A 74 39.13 -32.22 3.65
C ARG A 74 39.19 -31.22 2.49
N GLU A 75 38.46 -30.10 2.61
CA GLU A 75 38.47 -29.05 1.59
C GLU A 75 39.85 -28.39 1.43
N ALA A 76 40.59 -28.18 2.52
CA ALA A 76 41.95 -27.62 2.47
C ALA A 76 42.95 -28.60 1.83
N HIS A 77 42.86 -29.89 2.17
CA HIS A 77 43.69 -30.94 1.58
C HIS A 77 43.40 -31.09 0.07
N GLU A 78 42.14 -31.05 -0.34
CA GLU A 78 41.77 -31.04 -1.77
C GLU A 78 42.32 -29.82 -2.50
N ARG A 79 42.22 -28.62 -1.91
CA ARG A 79 42.83 -27.40 -2.48
C ARG A 79 44.34 -27.52 -2.61
N SER A 80 45.03 -28.03 -1.60
CA SER A 80 46.48 -28.25 -1.65
C SER A 80 46.88 -29.23 -2.76
N LYS A 81 46.19 -30.38 -2.86
CA LYS A 81 46.41 -31.34 -3.96
C LYS A 81 46.14 -30.72 -5.34
N ALA A 82 45.10 -29.88 -5.46
CA ALA A 82 44.82 -29.17 -6.71
C ALA A 82 45.93 -28.19 -7.08
N SER A 83 46.45 -27.42 -6.13
CA SER A 83 47.59 -26.51 -6.35
C SER A 83 48.89 -27.26 -6.66
N GLN A 84 49.18 -28.39 -6.01
CA GLN A 84 50.35 -29.22 -6.34
C GLN A 84 50.27 -29.81 -7.76
N ARG A 85 49.06 -30.17 -8.22
CA ARG A 85 48.83 -30.61 -9.60
C ARG A 85 48.99 -29.50 -10.64
N LEU A 86 48.84 -28.24 -10.24
CA LEU A 86 49.03 -27.07 -11.11
C LEU A 86 50.49 -26.59 -11.12
N ASN A 87 51.23 -26.79 -10.03
CA ASN A 87 52.64 -26.39 -9.89
C ASN A 87 53.64 -27.49 -10.27
N SER A 88 53.19 -28.70 -10.63
CA SER A 88 54.05 -29.71 -11.24
C SER A 88 54.18 -29.42 -12.73
N SER A 89 55.18 -28.62 -13.10
CA SER A 89 55.68 -28.58 -14.49
C SER A 89 56.14 -29.98 -14.89
N PRO A 90 55.83 -30.45 -16.11
CA PRO A 90 56.31 -31.74 -16.57
C PRO A 90 57.81 -31.63 -16.81
N VAL A 91 58.60 -32.44 -16.10
CA VAL A 91 59.99 -32.72 -16.45
C VAL A 91 59.98 -33.44 -17.79
N SER A 92 60.68 -32.87 -18.78
CA SER A 92 60.94 -33.51 -20.07
C SER A 92 61.62 -34.87 -19.87
N PRO A 93 61.15 -35.96 -20.49
CA PRO A 93 61.95 -37.15 -20.60
C PRO A 93 62.92 -36.96 -21.78
N ASP A 94 64.19 -37.17 -21.47
CA ASP A 94 65.27 -37.27 -22.44
C ASP A 94 65.01 -38.44 -23.41
N SER A 95 65.52 -38.27 -24.62
CA SER A 95 65.16 -39.08 -25.78
C SER A 95 65.92 -40.40 -25.80
N THR A 96 65.21 -41.53 -25.88
CA THR A 96 65.76 -42.76 -26.46
C THR A 96 64.77 -43.38 -27.45
N VAL A 97 65.34 -43.75 -28.59
CA VAL A 97 64.74 -44.08 -29.87
C VAL A 97 64.17 -45.50 -29.89
N SER A 98 62.99 -45.71 -30.47
CA SER A 98 62.72 -46.86 -31.37
C SER A 98 61.38 -46.71 -32.13
N SER A 99 61.45 -47.07 -33.41
CA SER A 99 60.52 -46.85 -34.52
C SER A 99 59.24 -47.72 -34.50
N PRO A 100 58.26 -47.47 -35.41
CA PRO A 100 56.84 -47.62 -35.14
C PRO A 100 56.23 -48.95 -35.62
N SER A 101 55.25 -49.45 -34.88
CA SER A 101 54.28 -50.44 -35.38
C SER A 101 52.90 -49.80 -35.50
N GLY A 102 52.28 -50.00 -36.66
CA GLY A 102 51.14 -49.24 -37.13
C GLY A 102 49.88 -49.46 -36.32
N THR A 103 49.42 -48.41 -35.65
CA THR A 103 48.00 -48.11 -35.56
C THR A 103 47.80 -46.62 -35.83
N SER A 104 46.85 -46.28 -36.70
CA SER A 104 46.53 -44.89 -37.05
C SER A 104 46.27 -44.07 -35.78
N ARG A 105 47.07 -43.02 -35.56
CA ARG A 105 46.92 -42.06 -34.44
C ARG A 105 45.50 -41.46 -34.37
N GLN A 106 44.77 -41.38 -35.49
CA GLN A 106 43.37 -40.93 -35.51
C GLN A 106 42.41 -41.93 -34.81
N GLY A 107 42.67 -43.23 -34.91
CA GLY A 107 41.83 -44.28 -34.28
C GLY A 107 42.01 -44.40 -32.77
N GLU A 108 43.20 -44.13 -32.23
CA GLU A 108 43.44 -44.08 -30.78
C GLU A 108 42.89 -42.80 -30.15
N LEU A 109 43.05 -41.64 -30.80
CA LEU A 109 42.43 -40.39 -30.37
C LEU A 109 40.90 -40.50 -30.34
N GLY A 110 40.28 -41.08 -31.38
CA GLY A 110 38.85 -41.35 -31.42
C GLY A 110 38.36 -42.29 -30.31
N ARG A 111 39.09 -43.36 -30.00
CA ARG A 111 38.77 -44.27 -28.89
C ARG A 111 38.90 -43.60 -27.52
N LYS A 112 39.93 -42.77 -27.32
CA LYS A 112 40.16 -42.01 -26.08
C LYS A 112 39.06 -40.97 -25.86
N VAL A 113 38.68 -40.24 -26.92
CA VAL A 113 37.56 -39.29 -26.90
C VAL A 113 36.24 -40.01 -26.62
N ARG A 114 35.97 -41.16 -27.26
CA ARG A 114 34.77 -41.96 -27.01
C ARG A 114 34.68 -42.46 -25.56
N ARG A 115 35.79 -42.91 -24.98
CA ARG A 115 35.86 -43.30 -23.55
C ARG A 115 35.63 -42.11 -22.63
N ALA A 116 36.24 -40.95 -22.92
CA ALA A 116 36.04 -39.72 -22.16
C ALA A 116 34.57 -39.25 -22.21
N ASN A 117 33.96 -39.29 -23.40
CA ASN A 117 32.55 -38.94 -23.60
C ASN A 117 31.62 -39.92 -22.87
N LYS A 118 31.89 -41.23 -22.92
CA LYS A 118 31.13 -42.23 -22.15
C LYS A 118 31.21 -41.96 -20.65
N LYS A 119 32.42 -41.68 -20.13
CA LYS A 119 32.64 -41.34 -18.71
C LYS A 119 31.94 -40.03 -18.32
N LYS A 120 31.93 -39.04 -19.21
CA LYS A 120 31.21 -37.77 -19.00
C LYS A 120 29.71 -38.02 -18.92
N LEU A 121 29.15 -38.81 -19.85
CA LEU A 121 27.72 -39.15 -19.87
C LEU A 121 27.30 -39.90 -18.60
N THR A 122 28.08 -40.89 -18.16
CA THR A 122 27.80 -41.62 -16.91
C THR A 122 27.86 -40.70 -15.69
N ASN A 123 28.82 -39.78 -15.64
CA ASN A 123 28.91 -38.80 -14.56
C ASN A 123 27.71 -37.83 -14.57
N ASP A 124 27.27 -37.42 -15.75
CA ASP A 124 26.15 -36.49 -15.89
C ASP A 124 24.81 -37.17 -15.58
N LEU A 125 24.63 -38.45 -15.95
CA LEU A 125 23.52 -39.28 -15.49
C LEU A 125 23.50 -39.39 -13.95
N ALA A 126 24.63 -39.74 -13.33
CA ALA A 126 24.72 -39.81 -11.87
C ALA A 126 24.46 -38.46 -11.17
N LYS A 127 24.85 -37.34 -11.79
CA LYS A 127 24.50 -35.99 -11.29
C LYS A 127 23.01 -35.71 -11.42
N LEU A 128 22.39 -36.08 -12.54
CA LEU A 128 20.96 -35.88 -12.79
C LEU A 128 20.11 -36.72 -11.83
N GLU A 129 20.45 -37.98 -11.63
CA GLU A 129 19.81 -38.86 -10.63
C GLU A 129 19.89 -38.26 -9.22
N ASN A 130 21.06 -37.75 -8.84
CA ASN A 130 21.22 -37.07 -7.55
C ASN A 130 20.40 -35.78 -7.43
N LYS A 131 20.24 -35.03 -8.54
CA LYS A 131 19.38 -33.84 -8.56
C LYS A 131 17.91 -34.23 -8.44
N LEU A 132 17.47 -35.28 -9.12
CA LEU A 132 16.10 -35.80 -9.08
C LEU A 132 15.76 -36.27 -7.67
N LYS A 133 16.61 -37.09 -7.04
CA LYS A 133 16.45 -37.52 -5.65
C LYS A 133 16.36 -36.35 -4.67
N LYS A 134 17.17 -35.31 -4.86
CA LYS A 134 17.09 -34.07 -4.04
C LYS A 134 15.79 -33.31 -4.28
N ALA A 135 15.28 -33.29 -5.50
CA ALA A 135 14.00 -32.65 -5.83
C ALA A 135 12.83 -33.40 -5.18
N GLU A 136 12.81 -34.74 -5.25
CA GLU A 136 11.82 -35.58 -4.57
C GLU A 136 11.82 -35.34 -3.05
N GLN A 137 13.00 -35.34 -2.42
CA GLN A 137 13.13 -35.03 -0.99
C GLN A 137 12.60 -33.63 -0.64
N ARG A 138 12.79 -32.63 -1.52
CA ARG A 138 12.22 -31.29 -1.34
C ARG A 138 10.70 -31.33 -1.44
N VAL A 139 10.15 -32.02 -2.45
CA VAL A 139 8.71 -32.18 -2.62
C VAL A 139 8.09 -32.80 -1.37
N ASP A 140 8.66 -33.89 -0.85
CA ASP A 140 8.17 -34.54 0.37
C ASP A 140 8.26 -33.64 1.60
N LYS A 141 9.36 -32.90 1.73
CA LYS A 141 9.50 -31.90 2.80
C LYS A 141 8.39 -30.86 2.73
N TYR A 142 8.08 -30.33 1.55
CA TYR A 142 7.02 -29.33 1.37
C TYR A 142 5.62 -29.93 1.54
N LYS A 143 5.36 -31.15 1.05
CA LYS A 143 4.11 -31.90 1.31
C LYS A 143 3.87 -32.07 2.82
N LYS A 144 4.89 -32.54 3.57
CA LYS A 144 4.82 -32.67 5.04
C LYS A 144 4.64 -31.32 5.74
N ARG A 145 5.21 -30.23 5.20
CA ARG A 145 5.02 -28.87 5.75
C ARG A 145 3.60 -28.37 5.50
N LEU A 146 3.07 -28.56 4.29
CA LEU A 146 1.69 -28.20 3.95
C LEU A 146 0.68 -28.98 4.78
N LYS A 147 0.88 -30.29 4.97
CA LYS A 147 0.02 -31.10 5.84
C LYS A 147 0.00 -30.57 7.28
N ARG A 148 1.18 -30.28 7.85
CA ARG A 148 1.29 -29.67 9.19
C ARG A 148 0.62 -28.30 9.27
N LEU A 149 0.76 -27.46 8.24
CA LEU A 149 0.07 -26.16 8.18
C LEU A 149 -1.45 -26.30 8.09
N ALA A 150 -1.94 -27.27 7.32
CA ALA A 150 -3.37 -27.57 7.19
C ALA A 150 -3.96 -28.12 8.49
N ASP A 151 -3.20 -28.96 9.21
CA ASP A 151 -3.60 -29.49 10.51
C ASP A 151 -3.54 -28.43 11.63
N ALA A 152 -2.60 -27.48 11.56
CA ALA A 152 -2.50 -26.38 12.50
C ALA A 152 -3.67 -25.37 12.36
N ASN A 153 -4.13 -25.13 11.13
CA ASN A 153 -5.25 -24.24 10.84
C ASN A 153 -6.39 -24.98 10.13
N PRO A 154 -7.09 -25.89 10.82
CA PRO A 154 -8.12 -26.69 10.20
C PRO A 154 -9.31 -25.80 9.80
N SER A 155 -9.72 -25.94 8.54
CA SER A 155 -10.92 -25.26 8.04
C SER A 155 -12.17 -25.74 8.80
N PRO A 156 -13.22 -24.91 8.94
CA PRO A 156 -14.50 -25.34 9.51
C PRO A 156 -15.00 -26.69 8.98
N ARG A 157 -14.96 -26.91 7.67
CA ARG A 157 -15.34 -28.20 7.05
C ARG A 157 -14.43 -29.36 7.45
N SER A 158 -13.12 -29.12 7.64
CA SER A 158 -12.19 -30.13 8.13
C SER A 158 -12.48 -30.49 9.59
N LYS A 159 -12.82 -29.51 10.43
CA LYS A 159 -13.25 -29.74 11.82
C LYS A 159 -14.54 -30.56 11.87
N GLU A 160 -15.53 -30.20 11.05
CA GLU A 160 -16.80 -30.92 10.94
C GLU A 160 -16.57 -32.37 10.48
N ASN A 161 -15.79 -32.60 9.43
CA ASN A 161 -15.49 -33.95 8.96
C ASN A 161 -14.74 -34.79 10.02
N LYS A 162 -13.83 -34.18 10.78
CA LYS A 162 -13.17 -34.85 11.92
C LYS A 162 -14.18 -35.17 13.02
N LEU A 163 -15.13 -34.27 13.28
CA LEU A 163 -16.20 -34.48 14.26
C LEU A 163 -17.07 -35.67 13.86
N VAL A 164 -17.59 -35.68 12.63
CA VAL A 164 -18.47 -36.75 12.10
C VAL A 164 -17.78 -38.10 12.07
N ARG A 165 -16.46 -38.15 11.78
CA ARG A 165 -15.71 -39.42 11.73
C ARG A 165 -15.37 -40.00 13.10
N ASN A 166 -15.16 -39.15 14.10
CA ASN A 166 -14.54 -39.57 15.36
C ASN A 166 -15.50 -39.55 16.56
N LEU A 167 -16.67 -38.92 16.46
CA LEU A 167 -17.63 -38.86 17.57
C LEU A 167 -18.68 -39.96 17.48
N SER A 168 -19.07 -40.47 18.65
CA SER A 168 -20.29 -41.29 18.83
C SER A 168 -21.53 -40.51 18.40
N ALA A 169 -22.54 -41.23 17.90
CA ALA A 169 -23.83 -40.68 17.49
C ALA A 169 -24.49 -39.84 18.59
N GLU A 170 -24.34 -40.21 19.86
CA GLU A 170 -24.88 -39.46 21.00
C GLU A 170 -24.22 -38.07 21.13
N ASN A 171 -22.90 -38.01 21.00
CA ASN A 171 -22.16 -36.75 21.09
C ASN A 171 -22.39 -35.87 19.86
N LEU A 172 -22.60 -36.47 18.69
CA LEU A 172 -23.05 -35.75 17.49
C LEU A 172 -24.43 -35.11 17.70
N ARG A 173 -25.39 -35.86 18.27
CA ARG A 173 -26.72 -35.32 18.62
C ARG A 173 -26.63 -34.16 19.61
N ARG A 174 -25.84 -34.29 20.67
CA ARG A 174 -25.59 -33.19 21.64
C ARG A 174 -24.98 -31.96 20.97
N THR A 175 -24.03 -32.14 20.05
CA THR A 175 -23.38 -31.03 19.34
C THR A 175 -24.36 -30.32 18.40
N LEU A 176 -25.18 -31.08 17.66
CA LEU A 176 -26.22 -30.52 16.80
C LEU A 176 -27.26 -29.76 17.63
N LEU A 177 -27.71 -30.33 18.75
CA LEU A 177 -28.62 -29.67 19.67
C LEU A 177 -28.04 -28.35 20.20
N PHE A 178 -26.75 -28.33 20.54
CA PHE A 178 -26.09 -27.09 20.94
C PHE A 178 -26.16 -26.02 19.83
N HIS A 179 -25.92 -26.39 18.58
CA HIS A 179 -26.00 -25.46 17.46
C HIS A 179 -27.42 -24.94 17.21
N THR A 180 -28.44 -25.80 17.34
CA THR A 180 -29.84 -25.40 17.17
C THR A 180 -30.28 -24.47 18.31
N VAL A 181 -29.97 -24.82 19.56
CA VAL A 181 -30.31 -24.00 20.74
C VAL A 181 -29.66 -22.61 20.65
N VAL A 182 -28.38 -22.54 20.28
CA VAL A 182 -27.68 -21.26 20.08
C VAL A 182 -28.30 -20.46 18.94
N ALA A 183 -28.73 -21.12 17.86
CA ALA A 183 -29.38 -20.44 16.75
C ALA A 183 -30.72 -19.83 17.16
N ASP A 184 -31.54 -20.58 17.89
CA ASP A 184 -32.84 -20.14 18.39
C ASP A 184 -32.68 -19.01 19.42
N GLU A 185 -31.69 -19.11 20.32
CA GLU A 185 -31.42 -18.05 21.30
C GLU A 185 -31.03 -16.73 20.62
N VAL A 186 -30.18 -16.79 19.59
CA VAL A 186 -29.80 -15.62 18.80
C VAL A 186 -30.99 -15.06 18.02
N HIS A 187 -31.83 -15.93 17.44
CA HIS A 187 -33.07 -15.54 16.78
C HIS A 187 -33.98 -14.78 17.74
N ASN A 188 -34.24 -15.35 18.92
CA ASN A 188 -35.11 -14.78 19.93
C ASN A 188 -34.59 -13.42 20.42
N LYS A 189 -33.29 -13.32 20.73
CA LYS A 189 -32.66 -12.05 21.12
C LYS A 189 -32.78 -11.00 20.02
N TYR A 190 -32.60 -11.37 18.75
CA TYR A 190 -32.73 -10.43 17.63
C TYR A 190 -34.18 -9.97 17.43
N SER A 191 -35.14 -10.90 17.47
CA SER A 191 -36.57 -10.64 17.27
C SER A 191 -37.15 -9.78 18.40
N GLN A 192 -36.83 -10.09 19.66
CA GLN A 192 -37.29 -9.36 20.84
C GLN A 192 -36.60 -7.99 21.01
N SER A 193 -35.41 -7.79 20.44
CA SER A 193 -34.70 -6.51 20.52
C SER A 193 -35.51 -5.39 19.86
N LYS A 194 -35.91 -4.35 20.62
CA LYS A 194 -36.56 -3.15 20.08
C LYS A 194 -35.55 -2.15 19.48
N SER A 195 -34.34 -2.12 20.03
CA SER A 195 -33.29 -1.20 19.62
C SER A 195 -32.62 -1.62 18.31
N GLN A 196 -32.53 -0.69 17.36
CA GLN A 196 -31.79 -0.90 16.12
C GLN A 196 -30.29 -1.12 16.36
N ARG A 197 -29.76 -0.61 17.48
CA ARG A 197 -28.38 -0.81 17.91
C ARG A 197 -28.11 -2.29 18.14
N ASP A 198 -28.94 -2.92 18.97
CA ASP A 198 -28.76 -4.29 19.41
C ASP A 198 -29.00 -5.26 18.24
N ARG A 199 -30.04 -5.00 17.44
CA ARG A 199 -30.27 -5.72 16.18
C ARG A 199 -29.06 -5.65 15.24
N GLN A 200 -28.39 -4.50 15.14
CA GLN A 200 -27.20 -4.37 14.29
C GLN A 200 -25.99 -5.12 14.87
N VAL A 201 -25.78 -5.08 16.18
CA VAL A 201 -24.68 -5.80 16.83
C VAL A 201 -24.88 -7.30 16.70
N ILE A 202 -26.06 -7.82 17.05
CA ILE A 202 -26.40 -9.25 16.96
C ILE A 202 -26.23 -9.75 15.53
N SER A 203 -26.79 -9.03 14.54
CA SER A 203 -26.61 -9.44 13.14
C SER A 203 -25.15 -9.41 12.70
N ARG A 204 -24.33 -8.45 13.16
CA ARG A 204 -22.90 -8.38 12.82
C ARG A 204 -22.06 -9.49 13.41
N ILE A 205 -22.39 -9.98 14.61
CA ILE A 205 -21.72 -11.13 15.24
C ILE A 205 -21.81 -12.35 14.33
N VAL A 206 -22.99 -12.59 13.76
CA VAL A 206 -23.25 -13.78 12.95
C VAL A 206 -22.86 -13.57 11.49
N THR A 207 -23.24 -12.44 10.88
CA THR A 207 -22.96 -12.16 9.47
C THR A 207 -21.47 -11.88 9.29
N SER A 208 -20.69 -12.93 9.11
CA SER A 208 -19.25 -12.88 8.89
C SER A 208 -18.89 -13.32 7.47
N LYS A 209 -17.66 -13.02 7.06
CA LYS A 209 -17.10 -13.50 5.78
C LYS A 209 -17.01 -15.02 5.72
N ILE A 210 -16.94 -15.71 6.88
CA ILE A 210 -16.84 -17.17 6.96
C ILE A 210 -18.13 -17.80 6.42
N LEU A 211 -19.30 -17.40 6.92
CA LEU A 211 -20.57 -17.92 6.43
C LEU A 211 -20.78 -17.65 4.93
N LYS A 212 -20.33 -16.49 4.44
CA LYS A 212 -20.34 -16.17 3.00
C LYS A 212 -19.43 -17.09 2.20
N ARG A 213 -18.21 -17.39 2.67
CA ARG A 213 -17.25 -18.29 2.02
C ARG A 213 -17.81 -19.71 1.84
N TYR A 214 -18.55 -20.20 2.82
CA TYR A 214 -19.19 -21.52 2.79
C TYR A 214 -20.60 -21.53 2.19
N LYS A 215 -21.08 -20.39 1.64
CA LYS A 215 -22.41 -20.25 1.03
C LYS A 215 -23.59 -20.56 1.99
N LEU A 216 -23.40 -20.42 3.30
CA LEU A 216 -24.40 -20.72 4.33
C LEU A 216 -25.34 -19.54 4.66
N GLN A 217 -25.42 -18.54 3.78
CA GLN A 217 -26.16 -17.30 4.05
C GLN A 217 -27.67 -17.54 4.15
N LYS A 218 -28.21 -18.42 3.29
CA LYS A 218 -29.64 -18.78 3.28
C LYS A 218 -30.01 -19.53 4.56
N VAL A 219 -29.24 -20.55 4.91
CA VAL A 219 -29.40 -21.33 6.16
C VAL A 219 -29.33 -20.42 7.38
N ALA A 220 -28.35 -19.51 7.43
CA ALA A 220 -28.24 -18.53 8.52
C ALA A 220 -29.42 -17.54 8.52
N GLN A 221 -29.93 -17.13 7.37
CA GLN A 221 -31.11 -16.26 7.32
C GLN A 221 -32.36 -16.96 7.89
N GLU A 222 -32.55 -18.24 7.55
CA GLU A 222 -33.65 -19.06 8.06
C GLU A 222 -33.52 -19.30 9.57
N ALA A 223 -32.33 -19.70 10.03
CA ALA A 223 -32.09 -19.98 11.45
C ALA A 223 -32.16 -18.73 12.34
N PHE A 224 -31.55 -17.61 11.93
CA PHE A 224 -31.42 -16.42 12.78
C PHE A 224 -32.44 -15.31 12.49
N GLY A 225 -33.23 -15.42 11.42
CA GLY A 225 -34.24 -14.42 11.04
C GLY A 225 -33.71 -13.09 10.48
N PHE A 226 -32.43 -13.01 10.09
CA PHE A 226 -31.84 -11.76 9.60
C PHE A 226 -32.27 -11.40 8.17
N SER A 227 -32.55 -10.11 7.93
CA SER A 227 -32.82 -9.62 6.57
C SER A 227 -31.60 -9.77 5.64
N ARG A 228 -31.85 -10.19 4.39
CA ARG A 228 -30.84 -10.29 3.31
C ARG A 228 -30.01 -9.03 3.11
N LYS A 229 -30.55 -7.84 3.43
CA LYS A 229 -29.85 -6.55 3.31
C LYS A 229 -28.61 -6.45 4.21
N ARG A 230 -28.56 -7.19 5.33
CA ARG A 230 -27.44 -7.17 6.28
C ARG A 230 -26.15 -7.78 5.70
N TRP A 231 -26.27 -8.65 4.69
CA TRP A 231 -25.13 -9.32 4.05
C TRP A 231 -24.44 -8.48 2.96
N ARG A 232 -25.04 -7.37 2.51
CA ARG A 232 -24.51 -6.58 1.38
C ARG A 232 -23.26 -5.77 1.75
N ASN A 233 -23.23 -5.22 2.97
CA ASN A 233 -22.18 -4.32 3.43
C ASN A 233 -21.41 -4.92 4.60
N LEU A 234 -20.81 -6.09 4.38
CA LEU A 234 -19.90 -6.71 5.35
C LEU A 234 -18.62 -5.88 5.43
N SER A 235 -18.32 -5.35 6.62
CA SER A 235 -17.07 -4.61 6.86
C SER A 235 -15.86 -5.48 6.53
N ARG A 236 -14.74 -4.84 6.16
CA ARG A 236 -13.46 -5.55 5.99
C ARG A 236 -12.94 -6.07 7.33
N GLU A 237 -13.27 -5.38 8.42
CA GLU A 237 -12.89 -5.70 9.80
C GLU A 237 -13.97 -6.53 10.49
N ASN A 238 -13.55 -7.53 11.28
CA ASN A 238 -14.43 -8.37 12.09
C ASN A 238 -14.82 -7.67 13.41
N VAL A 239 -15.28 -6.43 13.34
CA VAL A 239 -15.60 -5.63 14.53
C VAL A 239 -17.11 -5.56 14.71
N CYS A 240 -17.59 -6.07 15.85
CA CYS A 240 -19.00 -6.02 16.24
C CYS A 240 -19.33 -4.71 16.94
N ARG A 241 -19.36 -3.61 16.18
CA ARG A 241 -19.79 -2.30 16.70
C ARG A 241 -21.07 -1.85 16.03
N TYR A 242 -21.84 -1.06 16.75
CA TYR A 242 -22.91 -0.27 16.17
C TYR A 242 -22.36 0.82 15.23
N GLU A 243 -22.98 0.97 14.07
CA GLU A 243 -22.70 2.08 13.15
C GLU A 243 -24.00 2.79 12.84
N ARG A 244 -24.10 4.06 13.24
CA ARG A 244 -25.19 4.92 12.77
C ARG A 244 -25.13 4.97 11.25
N LYS A 245 -26.26 4.68 10.61
CA LYS A 245 -26.43 5.01 9.20
C LYS A 245 -26.21 6.51 9.07
N ARG A 246 -25.17 6.91 8.35
CA ARG A 246 -25.02 8.30 7.93
C ARG A 246 -26.24 8.61 7.05
N PRO A 247 -26.93 9.74 7.28
CA PRO A 247 -27.97 10.15 6.35
C PRO A 247 -27.35 10.17 4.96
N ARG A 248 -28.02 9.55 3.98
CA ARG A 248 -27.61 9.71 2.59
C ARG A 248 -27.70 11.20 2.32
N GLY A 249 -26.56 11.83 2.08
CA GLY A 249 -26.53 13.25 1.75
C GLY A 249 -27.47 13.49 0.58
N VAL A 250 -28.07 14.68 0.53
CA VAL A 250 -28.91 15.11 -0.58
C VAL A 250 -28.18 14.83 -1.89
N GLY A 251 -28.84 14.18 -2.84
CA GLY A 251 -28.25 13.78 -4.11
C GLY A 251 -27.58 14.96 -4.81
N VAL A 252 -26.45 14.72 -5.46
CA VAL A 252 -25.70 15.77 -6.18
C VAL A 252 -26.58 16.46 -7.22
N ILE A 253 -27.43 15.67 -7.90
CA ILE A 253 -28.42 16.14 -8.89
C ILE A 253 -29.35 17.20 -8.27
N ILE A 254 -29.95 16.90 -7.12
CA ILE A 254 -30.87 17.82 -6.43
C ILE A 254 -30.15 19.12 -6.05
N ARG A 255 -28.92 19.03 -5.53
CA ARG A 255 -28.16 20.25 -5.16
C ARG A 255 -27.80 21.08 -6.38
N SER A 256 -27.48 20.43 -7.50
CA SER A 256 -27.19 21.10 -8.76
C SER A 256 -28.43 21.82 -9.28
N ALA A 257 -29.58 21.14 -9.33
CA ALA A 257 -30.84 21.71 -9.79
C ALA A 257 -31.25 22.94 -8.97
N VAL A 258 -31.22 22.85 -7.63
CA VAL A 258 -31.55 23.99 -6.76
C VAL A 258 -30.56 25.14 -6.95
N ARG A 259 -29.25 24.84 -7.12
CA ARG A 259 -28.26 25.88 -7.40
C ARG A 259 -28.53 26.58 -8.72
N SER A 260 -28.71 25.82 -9.80
CA SER A 260 -28.99 26.37 -11.14
C SER A 260 -30.27 27.20 -11.15
N PHE A 261 -31.30 26.79 -10.42
CA PHE A 261 -32.52 27.57 -10.24
C PHE A 261 -32.27 28.95 -9.61
N PHE A 262 -31.47 29.01 -8.53
CA PHE A 262 -31.12 30.29 -7.90
C PHE A 262 -30.14 31.13 -8.72
N GLU A 263 -29.41 30.54 -9.68
CA GLU A 263 -28.50 31.25 -10.57
C GLU A 263 -29.21 31.90 -11.77
N ARG A 264 -30.51 31.66 -11.95
CA ARG A 264 -31.31 32.37 -12.95
C ARG A 264 -31.62 33.79 -12.49
N ASP A 265 -31.62 34.72 -13.45
CA ASP A 265 -31.82 36.14 -13.16
C ASP A 265 -33.26 36.45 -12.75
N ASP A 266 -34.26 35.69 -13.24
CA ASP A 266 -35.68 35.76 -12.86
C ASP A 266 -36.03 35.21 -11.46
N VAL A 267 -35.01 34.79 -10.71
CA VAL A 267 -35.11 34.23 -9.36
C VAL A 267 -34.22 35.02 -8.41
N SER A 268 -33.01 35.35 -8.85
CA SER A 268 -32.14 36.25 -8.11
C SER A 268 -31.28 37.11 -9.03
N ARG A 269 -31.24 38.42 -8.75
CA ARG A 269 -30.38 39.36 -9.48
C ARG A 269 -28.99 39.46 -8.88
N ILE A 270 -27.97 39.60 -9.72
CA ILE A 270 -26.59 39.82 -9.27
C ILE A 270 -26.38 41.28 -8.87
N THR A 271 -25.64 41.53 -7.79
CA THR A 271 -25.28 42.91 -7.42
C THR A 271 -24.07 43.39 -8.21
N THR A 272 -24.02 44.65 -8.60
CA THR A 272 -22.94 45.20 -9.48
C THR A 272 -21.68 45.64 -8.71
N GLY A 273 -21.77 45.85 -7.40
CA GLY A 273 -20.66 46.38 -6.60
C GLY A 273 -19.52 45.37 -6.39
N LYS A 274 -18.26 45.78 -6.66
CA LYS A 274 -17.05 44.96 -6.42
C LYS A 274 -16.88 44.53 -4.94
N LYS A 275 -17.41 45.33 -4.01
CA LYS A 275 -17.39 45.05 -2.56
C LYS A 275 -18.61 44.23 -2.10
N GLN A 276 -19.62 44.05 -2.94
CA GLN A 276 -20.84 43.32 -2.61
C GLN A 276 -20.62 41.81 -2.83
N THR A 277 -19.83 41.23 -1.94
CA THR A 277 -19.45 39.81 -1.98
C THR A 277 -19.72 39.14 -0.65
N VAL A 278 -20.06 37.85 -0.68
CA VAL A 278 -20.26 37.03 0.51
C VAL A 278 -19.17 35.97 0.57
N THR A 279 -18.49 35.86 1.71
CA THR A 279 -17.43 34.86 1.91
C THR A 279 -17.88 33.81 2.91
N ARG A 280 -17.85 32.53 2.53
CA ARG A 280 -18.11 31.40 3.43
C ARG A 280 -17.15 30.27 3.13
N ALA A 281 -16.58 29.66 4.18
CA ALA A 281 -15.62 28.56 4.06
C ALA A 281 -14.47 28.87 3.08
N LYS A 282 -13.89 30.07 3.19
CA LYS A 282 -12.80 30.58 2.34
C LYS A 282 -13.13 30.70 0.84
N LYS A 283 -14.41 30.62 0.47
CA LYS A 283 -14.88 30.90 -0.90
C LYS A 283 -15.62 32.22 -0.92
N LYS A 284 -15.18 33.14 -1.78
CA LYS A 284 -15.77 34.47 -1.98
C LYS A 284 -16.60 34.43 -3.26
N MET A 285 -17.86 34.84 -3.18
CA MET A 285 -18.80 34.85 -4.29
C MET A 285 -19.48 36.22 -4.38
N GLN A 286 -19.88 36.63 -5.58
CA GLN A 286 -20.68 37.84 -5.78
C GLN A 286 -22.06 37.68 -5.11
N LYS A 287 -22.52 38.70 -4.39
CA LYS A 287 -23.84 38.68 -3.74
C LYS A 287 -24.92 38.65 -4.82
N ARG A 288 -25.91 37.78 -4.65
CA ARG A 288 -27.17 37.77 -5.42
C ARG A 288 -28.33 38.05 -4.49
N LEU A 289 -29.31 38.79 -4.97
CA LEU A 289 -30.50 39.21 -4.22
C LEU A 289 -31.72 38.47 -4.75
N LEU A 290 -32.47 37.85 -3.85
CA LEU A 290 -33.73 37.19 -4.21
C LEU A 290 -34.75 38.21 -4.71
N GLU A 291 -35.43 37.88 -5.80
CA GLU A 291 -36.50 38.73 -6.36
C GLU A 291 -37.84 38.53 -5.63
N ASP A 292 -38.08 37.33 -5.11
CA ASP A 292 -39.33 36.97 -4.44
C ASP A 292 -39.07 36.25 -3.11
N THR A 293 -40.14 36.02 -2.35
CA THR A 293 -40.14 35.26 -1.11
C THR A 293 -39.71 33.82 -1.35
N MET A 294 -39.01 33.24 -0.38
CA MET A 294 -38.57 31.84 -0.45
C MET A 294 -39.73 30.85 -0.66
N LYS A 295 -40.93 31.19 -0.19
CA LYS A 295 -42.13 30.35 -0.36
C LYS A 295 -42.57 30.32 -1.82
N ASN A 296 -42.70 31.48 -2.45
CA ASN A 296 -43.09 31.57 -3.87
C ASN A 296 -42.05 30.95 -4.78
N LEU A 297 -40.76 31.18 -4.50
CA LEU A 297 -39.67 30.55 -5.24
C LEU A 297 -39.66 29.03 -5.11
N HIS A 298 -40.07 28.49 -3.95
CA HIS A 298 -40.22 27.04 -3.78
C HIS A 298 -41.38 26.49 -4.63
N LEU A 299 -42.51 27.19 -4.70
CA LEU A 299 -43.63 26.82 -5.58
C LEU A 299 -43.21 26.87 -7.06
N LYS A 300 -42.52 27.94 -7.47
CA LYS A 300 -41.95 28.08 -8.83
C LYS A 300 -40.97 26.94 -9.15
N PHE A 301 -40.12 26.57 -8.20
CA PHE A 301 -39.20 25.44 -8.35
C PHE A 301 -39.92 24.11 -8.57
N LEU A 302 -40.99 23.83 -7.80
CA LEU A 302 -41.79 22.62 -7.95
C LEU A 302 -42.55 22.58 -9.27
N ALA A 303 -43.02 23.73 -9.76
CA ALA A 303 -43.64 23.85 -11.07
C ALA A 303 -42.65 23.56 -12.22
N ASP A 304 -41.44 24.12 -12.15
CA ASP A 304 -40.39 23.91 -13.16
C ASP A 304 -39.84 22.47 -13.15
N HIS A 305 -39.82 21.83 -11.97
CA HIS A 305 -39.21 20.52 -11.77
C HIS A 305 -40.22 19.50 -11.23
N THR A 306 -41.24 19.20 -12.04
CA THR A 306 -42.33 18.27 -11.67
C THR A 306 -41.85 16.87 -11.26
N GLN A 307 -40.68 16.44 -11.74
CA GLN A 307 -40.08 15.14 -11.40
C GLN A 307 -39.39 15.13 -10.02
N LEU A 308 -39.13 16.30 -9.43
CA LEU A 308 -38.38 16.44 -8.18
C LEU A 308 -39.31 16.82 -7.01
N CYS A 309 -39.64 15.84 -6.17
CA CYS A 309 -40.34 16.11 -4.92
C CYS A 309 -39.37 16.64 -3.87
N LEU A 310 -39.42 17.94 -3.57
CA LEU A 310 -38.51 18.59 -2.63
C LEU A 310 -39.27 19.41 -1.59
N SER A 311 -39.02 19.14 -0.31
CA SER A 311 -39.71 19.85 0.79
C SER A 311 -39.19 21.28 0.95
N TYR A 312 -40.06 22.19 1.40
CA TYR A 312 -39.71 23.61 1.62
C TYR A 312 -38.48 23.78 2.54
N SER A 313 -38.40 23.01 3.62
CA SER A 313 -37.27 23.05 4.56
C SER A 313 -35.95 22.66 3.90
N LEU A 314 -35.97 21.59 3.11
CA LEU A 314 -34.80 21.14 2.35
C LEU A 314 -34.41 22.18 1.31
N PHE A 315 -35.37 22.76 0.58
CA PHE A 315 -35.15 23.80 -0.41
C PHE A 315 -34.40 24.99 0.20
N CYS A 316 -34.90 25.49 1.33
CA CYS A 316 -34.28 26.59 2.06
C CYS A 316 -32.86 26.29 2.51
N SER A 317 -32.59 25.05 2.96
CA SER A 317 -31.26 24.62 3.39
C SER A 317 -30.25 24.49 2.24
N LEU A 318 -30.76 24.21 1.03
CA LEU A 318 -29.96 24.03 -0.19
C LEU A 318 -29.66 25.34 -0.91
N ARG A 319 -30.31 26.45 -0.52
CA ARG A 319 -30.04 27.78 -1.07
C ARG A 319 -28.55 28.11 -0.97
N PRO A 320 -27.90 28.52 -2.08
CA PRO A 320 -26.52 28.96 -2.05
C PRO A 320 -26.30 30.12 -1.06
N TYR A 321 -25.18 30.11 -0.35
CA TYR A 321 -24.95 31.09 0.74
C TYR A 321 -24.76 32.54 0.25
N TRP A 322 -24.44 32.73 -1.03
CA TRP A 322 -24.28 34.04 -1.66
C TRP A 322 -25.60 34.62 -2.19
N VAL A 323 -26.69 33.87 -2.10
CA VAL A 323 -28.05 34.30 -2.46
C VAL A 323 -28.77 34.76 -1.20
N VAL A 324 -29.01 36.07 -1.09
CA VAL A 324 -29.44 36.76 0.12
C VAL A 324 -30.79 37.44 -0.10
N ARG A 325 -31.57 37.63 0.96
CA ARG A 325 -32.80 38.43 0.88
C ARG A 325 -32.44 39.91 0.72
N PRO A 326 -33.12 40.66 -0.15
CA PRO A 326 -32.91 42.10 -0.28
C PRO A 326 -33.24 42.82 1.02
N THR A 327 -32.39 43.77 1.42
CA THR A 327 -32.68 44.73 2.50
C THR A 327 -33.20 46.04 1.91
N LEU A 328 -33.65 46.98 2.75
CA LEU A 328 -34.12 48.29 2.30
C LEU A 328 -33.05 49.07 1.50
N ALA A 329 -31.78 48.94 1.90
CA ALA A 329 -30.66 49.58 1.21
C ALA A 329 -30.34 48.96 -0.16
N ASP A 330 -30.82 47.74 -0.41
CA ASP A 330 -30.63 47.06 -1.69
C ASP A 330 -31.71 47.46 -2.73
N ARG A 331 -32.71 48.27 -2.36
CA ARG A 331 -33.77 48.73 -3.28
C ARG A 331 -33.19 49.72 -4.30
N GLU A 332 -33.59 49.56 -5.56
CA GLU A 332 -33.22 50.47 -6.66
C GLU A 332 -34.09 51.74 -6.64
N THR A 333 -34.18 52.39 -5.49
CA THR A 333 -34.93 53.63 -5.28
C THR A 333 -33.97 54.68 -4.74
N CYS A 334 -33.62 55.72 -5.52
CA CYS A 334 -32.88 56.85 -4.94
C CYS A 334 -33.84 57.70 -4.13
N MET A 335 -33.72 57.65 -2.81
CA MET A 335 -34.33 58.63 -1.89
C MET A 335 -33.31 59.71 -1.48
N CYS A 336 -32.43 60.05 -2.41
CA CYS A 336 -31.42 61.06 -2.17
C CYS A 336 -32.05 62.45 -2.26
N LYS A 337 -31.63 63.37 -1.37
CA LYS A 337 -32.08 64.77 -1.37
C LYS A 337 -31.98 65.43 -2.76
N GLN A 338 -30.99 65.03 -3.56
CA GLN A 338 -30.81 65.53 -4.91
C GLN A 338 -31.95 65.14 -5.86
N HIS A 339 -32.41 63.89 -5.86
CA HIS A 339 -33.55 63.48 -6.69
C HIS A 339 -34.86 64.11 -6.20
N GLU A 340 -35.06 64.22 -4.88
CA GLU A 340 -36.24 64.91 -4.33
C GLU A 340 -36.24 66.41 -4.66
N ASN A 341 -35.11 67.09 -4.47
CA ASN A 341 -34.96 68.51 -4.83
C ASN A 341 -35.15 68.73 -6.33
N LEU A 342 -34.65 67.83 -7.18
CA LEU A 342 -34.86 67.89 -8.62
C LEU A 342 -36.36 67.78 -8.95
N GLY A 343 -37.08 66.87 -8.29
CA GLY A 343 -38.53 66.76 -8.43
C GLY A 343 -39.28 68.00 -7.98
N PHE A 344 -38.88 68.65 -6.88
CA PHE A 344 -39.47 69.91 -6.44
C PHE A 344 -39.17 71.07 -7.42
N MET A 345 -37.95 71.14 -7.94
CA MET A 345 -37.59 72.13 -8.96
C MET A 345 -38.42 71.95 -10.23
N ALA A 346 -38.54 70.72 -10.75
CA ALA A 346 -39.38 70.42 -11.91
C ALA A 346 -40.85 70.82 -11.69
N LYS A 347 -41.42 70.48 -10.53
CA LYS A 347 -42.79 70.89 -10.18
C LYS A 347 -42.95 72.42 -10.11
N LYS A 348 -41.97 73.14 -9.54
CA LYS A 348 -42.05 74.60 -9.44
C LYS A 348 -41.90 75.28 -10.79
N LEU A 349 -41.01 74.81 -11.64
CA LEU A 349 -40.83 75.31 -13.01
C LEU A 349 -42.07 75.08 -13.87
N HIS A 350 -42.74 73.94 -13.70
CA HIS A 350 -44.01 73.66 -14.36
C HIS A 350 -45.12 74.61 -13.89
N GLN A 351 -45.22 74.88 -12.58
CA GLN A 351 -46.17 75.87 -12.04
C GLN A 351 -45.93 77.29 -12.57
N LEU A 352 -44.67 77.64 -12.87
CA LEU A 352 -44.30 78.91 -13.46
C LEU A 352 -44.43 78.90 -14.99
N HIS A 353 -44.94 77.81 -15.59
CA HIS A 353 -45.08 77.59 -17.03
C HIS A 353 -43.77 77.75 -17.82
N VAL A 354 -42.63 77.48 -17.18
CA VAL A 354 -41.30 77.49 -17.83
C VAL A 354 -41.02 76.16 -18.55
N ILE A 355 -41.64 75.07 -18.07
CA ILE A 355 -41.55 73.73 -18.67
C ILE A 355 -42.95 73.11 -18.78
N ASP A 356 -43.16 72.28 -19.80
CA ASP A 356 -44.49 71.70 -20.11
C ASP A 356 -44.87 70.53 -19.21
N THR A 357 -43.91 69.85 -18.58
CA THR A 357 -44.15 68.64 -17.79
C THR A 357 -43.39 68.68 -16.47
N SER A 358 -44.02 68.23 -15.39
CA SER A 358 -43.36 68.07 -14.08
C SER A 358 -42.69 66.71 -13.88
N ASP A 359 -42.88 65.78 -14.83
CA ASP A 359 -42.30 64.45 -14.78
C ASP A 359 -40.82 64.49 -15.22
N ILE A 360 -39.95 63.93 -14.37
CA ILE A 360 -38.50 64.01 -14.55
C ILE A 360 -38.05 63.11 -15.70
N GLU A 361 -38.66 61.93 -15.87
CA GLU A 361 -38.33 60.99 -16.95
C GLU A 361 -38.63 61.63 -18.32
N SER A 362 -39.84 62.17 -18.48
CA SER A 362 -40.25 62.91 -19.67
C SER A 362 -39.34 64.13 -19.97
N LEU A 363 -38.90 64.86 -18.95
CA LEU A 363 -37.96 65.98 -19.11
C LEU A 363 -36.58 65.50 -19.56
N THR A 364 -36.09 64.39 -18.99
CA THR A 364 -34.80 63.82 -19.38
C THR A 364 -34.81 63.28 -20.82
N GLU A 365 -35.91 62.68 -21.27
CA GLU A 365 -36.09 62.23 -22.65
C GLU A 365 -36.10 63.41 -23.63
N ARG A 366 -36.70 64.55 -23.25
CA ARG A 366 -36.73 65.77 -24.09
C ARG A 366 -35.39 66.51 -24.12
N MET A 367 -34.63 66.46 -23.02
CA MET A 367 -33.36 67.18 -22.88
C MET A 367 -32.14 66.37 -23.36
N ALA A 368 -32.22 65.04 -23.32
CA ALA A 368 -31.15 64.18 -23.82
C ALA A 368 -31.36 63.93 -25.32
N CYS A 369 -30.35 64.24 -26.14
CA CYS A 369 -30.36 63.82 -27.54
C CYS A 369 -30.50 62.29 -27.64
N ASP A 370 -31.30 61.82 -28.61
CA ASP A 370 -31.59 60.41 -28.91
C ASP A 370 -30.46 59.45 -28.50
N THR A 371 -30.71 58.68 -27.43
CA THR A 371 -29.81 57.60 -27.01
C THR A 371 -29.91 56.35 -27.91
N THR A 372 -30.72 56.44 -28.97
CA THR A 372 -30.95 55.39 -29.97
C THR A 372 -29.94 55.39 -31.12
N ARG A 373 -28.92 56.26 -31.12
CA ARG A 373 -27.69 56.01 -31.89
C ARG A 373 -26.74 55.13 -31.09
N LYS A 374 -26.96 53.82 -31.16
CA LYS A 374 -25.96 52.80 -30.88
C LYS A 374 -25.48 52.16 -32.17
#